data_AF-A0A7X7FT15-F1
#
_entry.id   AF-A0A7X7FT15-F1
#
_cell.length_a   1.000
_cell.length_b   1.000
_cell.length_c   1.000
_cell.angle_alpha   90.00
_cell.angle_beta   90.00
_cell.angle_gamma   90.00
#
_symmetry.space_group_name_H-M   'P 1'
#
loop_
_entity.id
_entity.type
_entity.pdbx_description
1 polymer ?
#
loop_
_entity_poly.entity_id
_entity_poly.type
_entity_poly.pdbx_seq_one_letter_code
_entity_poly.pdbx_strand_id
1 'polypeptide(L)'
;NAVCSPTRATYLTGLMPSKHGVHSYLGTGSLSAPSTHYTLSEFRTLPKILGEAGYTCGLAGKWHLGDCLYPQDGFTYWVTKPGGHTSTFYDADVIENGAVRKEPTYLTDFWTRHAVRFIEQNKDRSFFLYLPYNGPYGLGS
;
A
#
# COMPACT_ATOMS: atom_id res chain seq x y z
N ASN A 1 10.09 7.48 -13.03
CA ASN A 1 10.40 7.65 -11.59
C ASN A 1 11.42 6.61 -11.17
N ALA A 2 12.44 6.99 -10.39
CA ALA A 2 13.53 6.08 -9.99
C ALA A 2 13.41 5.52 -8.56
N VAL A 3 12.43 5.99 -7.77
CA VAL A 3 12.22 5.57 -6.38
C VAL A 3 10.74 5.27 -6.08
N CYS A 4 10.49 4.56 -4.97
CA CYS A 4 9.21 3.90 -4.72
C CYS A 4 8.01 4.85 -4.51
N SER A 5 8.03 5.79 -3.55
CA SER A 5 6.86 6.65 -3.29
C SER A 5 6.39 7.47 -4.51
N PRO A 6 7.27 8.16 -5.27
CA PRO A 6 6.86 8.86 -6.50
C PRO A 6 6.25 7.94 -7.54
N THR A 7 6.81 6.73 -7.72
CA THR A 7 6.28 5.74 -8.68
C THR A 7 4.86 5.30 -8.31
N ARG A 8 4.61 5.09 -7.03
CA ARG A 8 3.29 4.70 -6.50
C ARG A 8 2.28 5.85 -6.63
N ALA A 9 2.72 7.06 -6.32
CA ALA A 9 1.91 8.27 -6.51
C ALA A 9 1.50 8.45 -7.97
N THR A 10 2.45 8.35 -8.91
CA THR A 10 2.15 8.38 -10.35
C THR A 10 1.19 7.28 -10.77
N TYR A 11 1.40 6.04 -10.31
CA TYR A 11 0.52 4.93 -10.65
C TYR A 11 -0.93 5.16 -10.19
N LEU A 12 -1.12 5.62 -8.96
CA LEU A 12 -2.45 5.80 -8.38
C LEU A 12 -3.16 7.07 -8.86
N THR A 13 -2.42 8.11 -9.24
CA THR A 13 -3.02 9.40 -9.68
C THR A 13 -3.07 9.54 -11.20
N GLY A 14 -2.25 8.80 -11.95
CA GLY A 14 -2.01 9.02 -13.38
C GLY A 14 -1.19 10.29 -13.68
N LEU A 15 -0.63 10.95 -12.66
CA LEU A 15 0.07 12.22 -12.79
C LEU A 15 1.60 12.03 -12.72
N MET A 16 2.35 12.94 -13.34
CA MET A 16 3.81 13.00 -13.17
C MET A 16 4.20 13.59 -11.80
N PRO A 17 5.43 13.36 -11.30
CA PRO A 17 5.89 13.95 -10.03
C PRO A 17 5.73 15.46 -9.92
N SER A 18 5.93 16.21 -11.00
CA SER A 18 5.72 17.67 -11.04
C SER A 18 4.27 18.10 -10.82
N LYS A 19 3.30 17.17 -10.91
CA LYS A 19 1.87 17.42 -10.72
C LYS A 19 1.38 16.91 -9.36
N HIS A 20 1.86 15.77 -8.89
CA HIS A 20 1.45 15.21 -7.59
C HIS A 20 2.39 15.56 -6.42
N GLY A 21 3.49 16.28 -6.66
CA GLY A 21 4.37 16.82 -5.61
C GLY A 21 5.25 15.81 -4.87
N VAL A 22 5.14 14.51 -5.16
CA VAL A 22 5.96 13.47 -4.53
C VAL A 22 7.21 13.24 -5.37
N HIS A 23 8.30 13.91 -5.00
CA HIS A 23 9.55 13.89 -5.77
C HIS A 23 10.60 12.89 -5.27
N SER A 24 10.49 12.44 -4.01
CA SER A 24 11.40 11.46 -3.40
C SER A 24 10.64 10.43 -2.56
N TYR A 25 11.35 9.41 -2.08
CA TYR A 25 10.78 8.45 -1.14
C TYR A 25 10.42 9.14 0.17
N LEU A 26 9.27 8.78 0.75
CA LEU A 26 8.91 9.27 2.07
C LEU A 26 9.89 8.68 3.10
N GLY A 27 10.42 9.53 3.98
CA GLY A 27 11.40 9.14 4.99
C GLY A 27 10.88 8.06 5.96
N THR A 28 11.79 7.52 6.76
CA THR A 28 11.53 6.45 7.75
C THR A 28 10.81 6.93 9.02
N GLY A 29 10.38 8.19 9.09
CA GLY A 29 9.50 8.66 10.15
C GLY A 29 8.26 7.77 10.27
N SER A 30 7.60 7.79 11.44
CA SER A 30 6.48 6.89 11.71
C SER A 30 5.29 7.17 10.78
N LEU A 31 5.27 6.54 9.60
CA LEU A 31 4.18 6.64 8.63
C LEU A 31 2.89 5.96 9.13
N SER A 32 2.95 5.39 10.33
CA SER A 32 1.87 4.73 11.07
C SER A 32 1.53 5.45 12.37
N ALA A 33 2.11 6.64 12.64
CA ALA A 33 1.74 7.44 13.80
C ALA A 33 0.36 8.09 13.59
N PRO A 34 -0.41 8.31 14.66
CA PRO A 34 -1.59 9.19 14.61
C PRO A 34 -1.20 10.54 13.99
N SER A 35 -2.07 11.07 13.13
CA SER A 35 -1.86 12.35 12.43
C SER A 35 -0.76 12.36 11.36
N THR A 36 -0.28 11.19 10.92
CA THR A 36 0.58 11.11 9.74
C THR A 36 -0.18 11.65 8.52
N HIS A 37 0.44 12.58 7.78
CA HIS A 37 -0.17 13.10 6.56
C HIS A 37 -0.19 12.04 5.45
N TYR A 38 -1.37 11.81 4.87
CA TYR A 38 -1.52 11.04 3.65
C TYR A 38 -1.20 11.89 2.42
N THR A 39 -0.16 11.53 1.67
CA THR A 39 0.42 12.39 0.63
C THR A 39 -0.47 12.58 -0.61
N LEU A 40 -1.48 11.73 -0.84
CA LEU A 40 -2.38 11.88 -1.98
C LEU A 40 -3.79 12.33 -1.60
N SER A 41 -4.00 12.87 -0.39
CA SER A 41 -5.33 13.22 0.12
C SER A 41 -6.14 14.14 -0.80
N GLU A 42 -5.46 15.03 -1.54
CA GLU A 42 -6.07 16.02 -2.43
C GLU A 42 -6.34 15.49 -3.85
N PHE A 43 -5.86 14.28 -4.18
CA PHE A 43 -5.96 13.73 -5.53
C PHE A 43 -7.13 12.76 -5.67
N ARG A 44 -7.69 12.73 -6.88
CA ARG A 44 -8.63 11.69 -7.30
C ARG A 44 -7.82 10.52 -7.85
N THR A 45 -7.73 9.46 -7.06
CA THR A 45 -6.92 8.29 -7.38
C THR A 45 -7.73 7.17 -8.04
N LEU A 46 -7.03 6.27 -8.73
CA LEU A 46 -7.60 5.12 -9.43
C LEU A 46 -8.56 4.30 -8.55
N PRO A 47 -8.23 3.94 -7.29
CA PRO A 47 -9.15 3.12 -6.49
C PRO A 47 -10.39 3.90 -6.01
N LYS A 48 -10.32 5.24 -5.82
CA LYS A 48 -11.51 6.08 -5.62
C LYS A 48 -12.43 6.04 -6.86
N ILE A 49 -11.86 6.26 -8.05
CA ILE A 49 -12.60 6.26 -9.32
C ILE A 49 -13.29 4.90 -9.55
N LEU A 50 -12.56 3.81 -9.31
CA LEU A 50 -13.09 2.45 -9.47
C LEU A 50 -14.16 2.15 -8.41
N GLY A 51 -13.95 2.58 -7.16
CA GLY A 51 -14.94 2.44 -6.08
C GLY A 51 -16.26 3.16 -6.39
N GLU A 52 -16.18 4.39 -6.89
CA GLU A 52 -17.34 5.17 -7.35
C GLU A 52 -18.07 4.48 -8.52
N ALA A 53 -17.35 3.71 -9.35
CA ALA A 53 -17.89 2.90 -10.44
C ALA A 53 -18.39 1.51 -9.99
N GLY A 54 -18.40 1.22 -8.68
CA GLY A 54 -18.94 -0.01 -8.10
C GLY A 54 -17.93 -1.16 -7.95
N TYR A 55 -16.63 -0.93 -8.14
CA TYR A 55 -15.60 -1.94 -7.88
C TYR A 55 -15.33 -2.05 -6.39
N THR A 56 -15.06 -3.27 -5.92
CA THR A 56 -14.43 -3.44 -4.60
C THR A 56 -12.91 -3.33 -4.74
N CYS A 57 -12.28 -2.41 -4.01
CA CYS A 57 -10.85 -2.14 -4.11
C CYS A 57 -10.09 -2.71 -2.91
N GLY A 58 -9.02 -3.47 -3.15
CA GLY A 58 -8.18 -4.06 -2.11
C GLY A 58 -6.70 -3.74 -2.28
N LEU A 59 -5.99 -3.62 -1.17
CA LEU A 59 -4.54 -3.50 -1.10
C LEU A 59 -3.96 -4.62 -0.23
N ALA A 60 -2.98 -5.33 -0.78
CA ALA A 60 -2.15 -6.29 -0.07
C ALA A 60 -0.67 -6.06 -0.41
N GLY A 61 0.12 -5.50 0.51
CA GLY A 61 1.54 -5.22 0.28
C GLY A 61 1.96 -3.81 0.68
N LYS A 62 3.11 -3.35 0.17
CA LYS A 62 3.70 -2.06 0.59
C LYS A 62 2.89 -0.86 0.08
N TRP A 63 2.50 0.05 0.97
CA TRP A 63 1.82 1.30 0.63
C TRP A 63 2.78 2.48 0.36
N HIS A 64 3.52 2.92 1.39
CA HIS A 64 4.57 3.95 1.34
C HIS A 64 4.17 5.31 0.72
N LEU A 65 2.96 5.78 1.05
CA LEU A 65 2.42 7.10 0.67
C LEU A 65 1.89 7.92 1.86
N GLY A 66 2.36 7.62 3.07
CA GLY A 66 1.86 8.21 4.31
C GLY A 66 0.61 7.48 4.84
N ASP A 67 0.21 7.82 6.06
CA ASP A 67 -0.95 7.28 6.80
C ASP A 67 -1.30 5.82 6.46
N CYS A 68 -0.43 4.88 6.85
CA CYS A 68 -0.57 3.48 6.49
C CYS A 68 -1.43 2.65 7.44
N LEU A 69 -1.90 3.23 8.55
CA LEU A 69 -2.63 2.50 9.58
C LEU A 69 -4.05 2.13 9.12
N TYR A 70 -4.69 3.05 8.38
CA TYR A 70 -6.06 2.89 7.91
C TYR A 70 -6.13 2.83 6.38
N PRO A 71 -7.18 2.20 5.83
CA PRO A 71 -7.42 2.19 4.39
C PRO A 71 -7.54 3.62 3.85
N GLN A 72 -6.82 3.89 2.76
CA GLN A 72 -6.89 5.15 2.04
C GLN A 72 -7.67 4.99 0.73
N ASP A 73 -8.18 6.08 0.19
CA ASP A 73 -8.47 6.18 -1.24
C ASP A 73 -9.37 5.10 -1.85
N GLY A 74 -10.48 4.77 -1.16
CA GLY A 74 -11.48 3.84 -1.66
C GLY A 74 -11.10 2.37 -1.53
N PHE A 75 -9.90 2.05 -1.01
CA PHE A 75 -9.58 0.69 -0.59
C PHE A 75 -10.45 0.28 0.60
N THR A 76 -11.09 -0.88 0.49
CA THR A 76 -11.94 -1.47 1.54
C THR A 76 -11.31 -2.71 2.17
N TYR A 77 -10.33 -3.31 1.49
CA TYR A 77 -9.45 -4.34 2.04
C TYR A 77 -8.03 -3.79 2.16
N TRP A 78 -7.43 -3.86 3.34
CA TRP A 78 -6.17 -3.19 3.64
C TRP A 78 -5.25 -4.04 4.50
N VAL A 79 -4.22 -4.59 3.87
CA VAL A 79 -3.16 -5.33 4.54
C VAL A 79 -1.82 -4.83 4.01
N THR A 80 -1.03 -4.18 4.87
CA THR A 80 0.18 -3.46 4.45
C THR A 80 1.31 -3.65 5.46
N LYS A 81 2.38 -2.87 5.33
CA LYS A 81 3.48 -2.81 6.30
C LYS A 81 3.73 -1.36 6.73
N PRO A 82 4.23 -1.13 7.96
CA PRO A 82 4.70 0.18 8.34
C PRO A 82 5.94 0.56 7.53
N GLY A 83 6.01 1.83 7.15
CA GLY A 83 7.19 2.40 6.51
C GLY A 83 7.52 1.88 5.11
N GLY A 84 8.50 2.54 4.49
CA GLY A 84 8.95 2.22 3.14
C GLY A 84 10.01 1.14 3.05
N HIS A 85 10.92 1.08 4.01
CA HIS A 85 12.07 0.20 3.96
C HIS A 85 11.70 -1.25 4.33
N THR A 86 12.33 -2.23 3.67
CA THR A 86 12.21 -3.65 4.02
C THR A 86 13.51 -4.07 4.68
N SER A 87 13.51 -4.25 6.00
CA SER A 87 14.68 -4.71 6.76
C SER A 87 14.76 -6.23 6.89
N THR A 88 13.61 -6.92 6.77
CA THR A 88 13.49 -8.37 6.87
C THR A 88 12.29 -8.85 6.06
N PHE A 89 12.32 -10.13 5.68
CA PHE A 89 11.19 -10.85 5.08
C PHE A 89 10.52 -11.85 6.03
N TYR A 90 11.05 -12.00 7.24
CA TYR A 90 10.53 -12.84 8.31
C TYR A 90 10.40 -12.03 9.60
N ASP A 91 9.44 -12.35 10.47
CA ASP A 91 9.17 -11.62 11.71
C ASP A 91 9.03 -10.10 11.49
N ALA A 92 8.46 -9.74 10.34
CA ALA A 92 8.30 -8.36 9.92
C ALA A 92 7.05 -7.77 10.56
N ASP A 93 7.07 -6.44 10.76
CA ASP A 93 5.85 -5.73 11.14
C ASP A 93 4.93 -5.62 9.93
N VAL A 94 3.66 -5.96 10.14
CA VAL A 94 2.57 -5.81 9.18
C VAL A 94 1.43 -5.04 9.83
N ILE A 95 0.60 -4.40 9.01
CA ILE A 95 -0.61 -3.70 9.43
C ILE A 95 -1.80 -4.46 8.87
N GLU A 96 -2.69 -4.86 9.76
CA GLU A 96 -3.95 -5.55 9.46
C GLU A 96 -5.00 -5.06 10.47
N ASN A 97 -6.20 -4.71 10.01
CA ASN A 97 -7.30 -4.21 10.86
C ASN A 97 -6.92 -3.00 11.75
N GLY A 98 -6.11 -2.07 11.22
CA GLY A 98 -5.72 -0.87 11.96
C GLY A 98 -4.70 -1.09 13.07
N ALA A 99 -4.07 -2.28 13.14
CA ALA A 99 -3.09 -2.61 14.17
C ALA A 99 -1.79 -3.14 13.56
N VAL A 100 -0.67 -2.78 14.17
CA VAL A 100 0.64 -3.35 13.84
C VAL A 100 0.80 -4.68 14.59
N ARG A 101 1.21 -5.73 13.88
CA ARG A 101 1.59 -7.02 14.49
C ARG A 101 2.80 -7.61 13.78
N LYS A 102 3.48 -8.54 14.46
CA LYS A 102 4.53 -9.36 13.86
C LYS A 102 3.92 -10.45 12.98
N GLU A 103 4.46 -10.62 11.78
CA GLU A 103 4.14 -11.72 10.87
C GLU A 103 5.32 -12.69 10.80
N PRO A 104 5.16 -13.93 11.31
CA PRO A 104 6.26 -14.89 11.38
C PRO A 104 6.56 -15.57 10.04
N THR A 105 5.62 -15.55 9.08
CA THR A 105 5.82 -16.20 7.78
C THR A 105 6.60 -15.32 6.80
N TYR A 106 7.08 -15.93 5.72
CA TYR A 106 7.74 -15.20 4.65
C TYR A 106 6.78 -14.16 4.04
N LEU A 107 7.19 -12.89 4.01
CA LEU A 107 6.32 -11.78 3.63
C LEU A 107 5.73 -11.90 2.21
N THR A 108 6.48 -12.42 1.25
CA THR A 108 5.95 -12.61 -0.11
C THR A 108 4.73 -13.53 -0.09
N ASP A 109 4.85 -14.67 0.60
CA ASP A 109 3.74 -15.61 0.75
C ASP A 109 2.58 -15.00 1.54
N PHE A 110 2.88 -14.20 2.57
CA PHE A 110 1.88 -13.46 3.32
C PHE A 110 1.04 -12.54 2.40
N TRP A 111 1.68 -11.70 1.58
CA TRP A 111 0.96 -10.83 0.64
C TRP A 111 0.15 -11.63 -0.38
N THR A 112 0.72 -12.73 -0.91
CA THR A 112 0.02 -13.62 -1.84
C THR A 112 -1.21 -14.26 -1.20
N ARG A 113 -1.11 -14.73 0.05
CA ARG A 113 -2.26 -15.30 0.78
C ARG A 113 -3.38 -14.27 0.95
N HIS A 114 -3.04 -13.03 1.28
CA HIS A 114 -4.03 -11.95 1.39
C HIS A 114 -4.64 -11.55 0.04
N ALA A 115 -3.86 -11.59 -1.04
CA ALA A 115 -4.34 -11.38 -2.40
C ALA A 115 -5.35 -12.45 -2.81
N VAL A 116 -5.02 -13.73 -2.61
CA VAL A 116 -5.93 -14.86 -2.89
C VAL A 116 -7.20 -14.74 -2.06
N ARG A 117 -7.08 -14.46 -0.76
CA ARG A 117 -8.25 -14.25 0.12
C ARG A 117 -9.17 -13.14 -0.41
N PHE A 118 -8.59 -12.00 -0.83
CA PHE A 118 -9.37 -10.90 -1.38
C PHE A 118 -10.09 -11.33 -2.67
N ILE A 119 -9.40 -12.00 -3.59
CA ILE A 119 -10.00 -12.49 -4.85
C ILE A 119 -11.18 -13.43 -4.54
N GLU A 120 -10.99 -14.42 -3.66
CA GLU A 120 -12.04 -15.37 -3.29
C GLU A 120 -13.27 -14.69 -2.67
N GLN A 121 -13.07 -13.69 -1.80
CA GLN A 121 -14.15 -12.90 -1.18
C GLN A 121 -14.87 -11.96 -2.17
N ASN A 122 -14.31 -11.76 -3.35
CA ASN A 122 -14.80 -10.82 -4.35
C ASN A 122 -15.09 -11.47 -5.71
N LYS A 123 -15.01 -12.80 -5.83
CA LYS A 123 -15.10 -13.52 -7.11
C LYS A 123 -16.39 -13.27 -7.90
N ASP A 124 -17.49 -12.94 -7.21
CA ASP A 124 -18.81 -12.69 -7.80
C ASP A 124 -19.09 -11.19 -8.06
N ARG A 125 -18.09 -10.33 -7.90
CA ARG A 125 -18.19 -8.87 -8.11
C ARG A 125 -16.95 -8.32 -8.81
N SER A 126 -17.09 -7.20 -9.50
CA SER A 126 -15.94 -6.50 -10.07
C SER A 126 -15.00 -6.00 -8.97
N PHE A 127 -13.72 -6.32 -9.07
CA PHE A 127 -12.72 -5.90 -8.08
C PHE A 127 -11.47 -5.32 -8.71
N PHE A 128 -10.76 -4.50 -7.92
CA PHE A 128 -9.43 -4.02 -8.21
C PHE A 128 -8.51 -4.39 -7.05
N LEU A 129 -7.47 -5.18 -7.34
CA LEU A 129 -6.46 -5.56 -6.35
C LEU A 129 -5.14 -4.89 -6.66
N TYR A 130 -4.66 -4.07 -5.74
CA TYR A 130 -3.30 -3.55 -5.76
C TYR A 130 -2.40 -4.43 -4.88
N LEU A 131 -1.53 -5.21 -5.53
CA LEU A 131 -0.60 -6.16 -4.89
C LEU A 131 0.88 -5.72 -5.04
N PRO A 132 1.31 -4.64 -4.36
CA PRO A 132 2.68 -4.17 -4.46
C PRO A 132 3.61 -4.91 -3.46
N TYR A 133 4.22 -6.02 -3.91
CA TYR A 133 5.23 -6.72 -3.13
C TYR A 133 6.35 -5.79 -2.63
N ASN A 134 6.92 -6.10 -1.48
CA ASN A 134 8.02 -5.36 -0.85
C ASN A 134 9.40 -5.98 -1.12
N GLY A 135 9.53 -6.86 -2.14
CA GLY A 135 10.76 -7.57 -2.48
C GLY A 135 10.89 -7.91 -3.99
N PRO A 136 12.10 -8.29 -4.45
CA PRO A 136 13.38 -8.16 -3.75
C PRO A 136 13.90 -6.73 -3.91
N TYR A 137 13.71 -5.89 -2.89
CA TYR A 137 14.60 -4.75 -2.72
C TYR A 137 15.90 -5.30 -2.15
N GLY A 138 17.06 -4.82 -2.62
CA GLY A 138 18.32 -5.14 -1.97
C GLY A 138 18.18 -4.81 -0.48
N LEU A 139 18.34 -5.81 0.38
CA LEU A 139 18.61 -5.57 1.78
C LEU A 139 19.96 -4.85 1.77
N GLY A 140 19.95 -3.52 1.85
CA GLY A 140 21.18 -2.74 1.84
C GLY A 140 22.11 -3.31 2.90
N SER A 141 23.27 -3.81 2.47
CA SER A 141 24.40 -4.12 3.33
C SER A 141 24.92 -2.85 3.98
#